data_AF-A0A848DNP4-F1
#
_entry.id   AF-A0A848DNP4-F1
#
_cell.length_a   1.000
_cell.length_b   1.000
_cell.length_c   1.000
_cell.angle_alpha   90.00
_cell.angle_beta   90.00
_cell.angle_gamma   90.00
#
_symmetry.space_group_name_H-M   'P 1'
#
loop_
_entity.id
_entity.type
_entity.pdbx_description
1 polymer ?
#
loop_
_entity_poly.entity_id
_entity_poly.type
_entity_poly.pdbx_seq_one_letter_code
_entity_poly.pdbx_strand_id
1 'polypeptide(L)'
;MSRPVLTVVLLSLVSLLASGCGVLSGGLRGVDLPGGADLGDDPYEVTVEFSDVVDLVPQSLVKVNDVPVGSVTTIAVDPHSWVAEHGVRVTILDDPRCVNLMEEFIAARPELWNEDIGV
;
A
#
# COMPACT_ATOMS: atom_id res chain seq x y z
N MET A 1 17.26 -11.44 50.21
CA MET A 1 17.00 -11.69 48.77
C MET A 1 18.30 -12.11 48.11
N SER A 2 18.35 -13.34 47.60
CA SER A 2 19.58 -14.00 47.15
C SER A 2 20.04 -13.44 45.80
N ARG A 3 21.34 -13.08 45.71
CA ARG A 3 22.06 -12.63 44.51
C ARG A 3 21.69 -13.35 43.18
N PRO A 4 21.41 -14.67 43.14
CA PRO A 4 20.96 -15.34 41.92
C PRO A 4 19.62 -14.84 41.37
N VAL A 5 18.66 -14.45 42.23
CA VAL A 5 17.32 -14.01 41.79
C VAL A 5 17.40 -12.66 41.07
N LEU A 6 18.22 -11.73 41.60
CA LEU A 6 18.45 -10.43 40.97
C LEU A 6 19.09 -10.59 39.58
N THR A 7 20.02 -11.54 39.44
CA THR A 7 20.76 -11.76 38.20
C THR A 7 19.86 -12.33 37.10
N VAL A 8 18.95 -13.26 37.45
CA VAL A 8 17.97 -13.82 36.51
C VAL A 8 17.00 -12.74 36.02
N VAL A 9 16.52 -11.87 36.91
CA VAL A 9 15.60 -10.77 36.55
C VAL A 9 16.27 -9.75 35.62
N LEU A 10 17.54 -9.42 35.89
CA LEU A 10 18.29 -8.49 35.04
C LEU A 10 18.54 -9.06 33.63
N LEU A 11 18.88 -10.35 33.54
CA LEU A 11 19.09 -11.03 32.27
C LEU A 11 17.81 -11.13 31.43
N SER A 12 16.68 -11.47 32.04
CA SER A 12 15.41 -11.55 31.31
C SER A 12 14.90 -10.18 30.86
N LEU A 13 15.12 -9.12 31.66
CA LEU A 13 14.78 -7.74 31.26
C LEU A 13 15.62 -7.26 30.07
N VAL A 14 16.92 -7.53 30.07
CA VAL A 14 17.84 -7.14 28.98
C VAL A 14 17.47 -7.86 27.66
N SER A 15 17.16 -9.15 27.70
CA SER A 15 16.72 -9.89 26.50
C SER A 15 15.41 -9.33 25.91
N LEU A 16 14.48 -8.88 26.76
CA LEU A 16 13.22 -8.27 26.33
C LEU A 16 13.46 -6.93 25.61
N LEU A 17 14.31 -6.08 26.19
CA LEU A 17 14.67 -4.77 25.63
C LEU A 17 15.49 -4.89 24.33
N ALA A 18 16.42 -5.86 24.27
CA ALA A 18 17.25 -6.11 23.08
C ALA A 18 16.43 -6.62 21.88
N SER A 19 15.35 -7.37 22.13
CA SER A 19 14.45 -7.87 21.07
C SER A 19 13.60 -6.77 20.41
N GLY A 20 13.45 -5.60 21.05
CA GLY A 20 12.62 -4.51 20.53
C GLY A 20 13.24 -3.72 19.37
N CYS A 21 14.54 -3.80 19.16
CA CYS A 21 15.23 -2.97 18.15
C CYS A 21 15.06 -3.51 16.71
N GLY A 22 14.84 -4.81 16.54
CA GLY A 22 14.67 -5.43 15.22
C GLY A 22 13.27 -5.26 14.61
N VAL A 23 12.25 -5.03 15.44
CA VAL A 23 10.85 -4.92 14.99
C VAL A 23 10.58 -3.61 14.23
N LEU A 24 11.38 -2.57 14.47
CA LEU A 24 11.15 -1.23 13.89
C LEU A 24 12.21 -0.81 12.86
N SER A 25 13.19 -1.66 12.54
CA SER A 25 14.30 -1.31 11.64
C SER A 25 13.88 -1.08 10.18
N GLY A 26 12.68 -1.54 9.77
CA GLY A 26 12.11 -1.33 8.44
C GLY A 26 11.20 -0.10 8.29
N GLY A 27 10.94 0.63 9.39
CA GLY A 27 10.04 1.78 9.42
C GLY A 27 8.55 1.44 9.30
N LEU A 28 7.69 2.42 9.60
CA LEU A 28 6.22 2.33 9.49
C LEU A 28 5.69 2.54 8.05
N ARG A 29 6.56 2.42 7.04
CA ARG A 29 6.23 2.70 5.63
C ARG A 29 5.68 1.49 4.87
N GLY A 30 5.83 0.28 5.43
CA GLY A 30 5.23 -0.95 4.92
C GLY A 30 3.98 -1.37 5.69
N VAL A 31 3.40 -0.46 6.47
CA VAL A 31 2.12 -0.68 7.12
C VAL A 31 1.05 -0.13 6.18
N ASP A 32 0.22 -1.02 5.66
CA ASP A 32 -0.94 -0.63 4.87
C ASP A 32 -1.81 0.30 5.70
N LEU A 33 -1.96 1.54 5.22
CA LEU A 33 -2.81 2.50 5.89
C LEU A 33 -4.27 2.09 5.70
N PRO A 34 -5.11 2.18 6.74
CA PRO A 34 -6.52 1.87 6.60
C PRO A 34 -7.16 2.83 5.58
N GLY A 35 -7.81 2.25 4.56
CA GLY A 35 -8.49 3.00 3.49
C GLY A 35 -7.95 2.78 2.07
N GLY A 36 -6.88 2.01 1.89
CA GLY A 36 -6.42 1.55 0.57
C GLY A 36 -7.34 0.49 -0.06
N ALA A 37 -7.12 0.18 -1.34
CA ALA A 37 -7.78 -0.96 -1.98
C ALA A 37 -7.40 -2.25 -1.25
N ASP A 38 -8.38 -3.09 -0.91
CA ASP A 38 -8.10 -4.45 -0.45
C ASP A 38 -7.43 -5.18 -1.62
N LEU A 39 -6.22 -5.74 -1.40
CA LEU A 39 -5.41 -6.33 -2.47
C LEU A 39 -5.52 -7.87 -2.54
N GLY A 40 -6.30 -8.49 -1.66
CA GLY A 40 -6.46 -9.94 -1.61
C GLY A 40 -5.14 -10.71 -1.38
N ASP A 41 -5.17 -12.02 -1.66
CA ASP A 41 -4.04 -12.93 -1.38
C ASP A 41 -3.04 -13.06 -2.55
N ASP A 42 -3.44 -12.76 -3.79
CA ASP A 42 -2.62 -12.97 -5.00
C ASP A 42 -2.59 -11.72 -5.92
N PRO A 43 -2.12 -10.55 -5.45
CA PRO A 43 -2.00 -9.38 -6.31
C PRO A 43 -0.85 -9.54 -7.31
N TYR A 44 -0.93 -8.85 -8.45
CA TYR A 44 0.17 -8.78 -9.43
C TYR A 44 0.70 -7.36 -9.59
N GLU A 45 1.97 -7.26 -9.99
CA GLU A 45 2.66 -5.99 -10.18
C GLU A 45 2.79 -5.64 -11.67
N VAL A 46 2.49 -4.39 -12.02
CA VAL A 46 2.71 -3.81 -13.35
C VAL A 46 3.61 -2.59 -13.24
N THR A 47 4.55 -2.45 -14.17
CA THR A 47 5.30 -1.20 -14.34
C THR A 47 4.68 -0.40 -15.47
N VAL A 48 4.27 0.83 -15.17
CA VAL A 48 3.65 1.76 -16.12
C VAL A 48 4.57 2.95 -16.30
N GLU A 49 4.78 3.37 -17.54
CA GLU A 49 5.55 4.56 -17.85
C GLU A 49 4.64 5.78 -17.89
N PHE A 50 4.95 6.78 -17.08
CA PHE A 50 4.24 8.05 -17.01
C PHE A 50 5.09 9.17 -17.59
N SER A 51 4.45 10.07 -18.34
CA SER A 51 5.06 11.29 -18.90
C SER A 51 5.32 12.39 -17.88
N ASP A 52 4.76 12.28 -16.67
CA ASP A 52 4.99 13.15 -15.51
C ASP A 52 4.45 12.42 -14.26
N VAL A 53 5.11 12.54 -13.11
CA VAL A 53 4.71 11.92 -11.82
C VAL A 53 4.75 12.90 -10.64
N VAL A 54 4.73 14.22 -10.88
CA VAL A 54 4.84 15.25 -9.83
C VAL A 54 3.77 15.12 -8.74
N ASP A 55 2.56 14.69 -9.10
CA ASP A 55 1.44 14.54 -8.17
C ASP A 55 1.28 13.10 -7.62
N LEU A 56 2.17 12.19 -8.00
CA LEU A 56 2.08 10.78 -7.60
C LEU A 56 2.80 10.55 -6.27
N VAL A 57 2.12 9.88 -5.35
CA VAL A 57 2.69 9.46 -4.06
C VAL A 57 2.62 7.95 -3.91
N PRO A 58 3.50 7.33 -3.12
CA PRO A 58 3.29 5.95 -2.70
C PRO A 58 1.91 5.83 -2.05
N GLN A 59 1.20 4.73 -2.34
CA GLN A 59 -0.18 4.46 -1.93
C GLN A 59 -1.27 5.28 -2.65
N SER A 60 -0.94 6.03 -3.72
CA SER A 60 -1.96 6.56 -4.63
C SER A 60 -2.81 5.43 -5.20
N LEU A 61 -4.14 5.60 -5.21
CA LEU A 61 -5.08 4.61 -5.76
C LEU A 61 -4.92 4.46 -7.27
N VAL A 62 -4.95 3.22 -7.74
CA VAL A 62 -5.10 2.92 -9.16
C VAL A 62 -6.53 2.49 -9.42
N LYS A 63 -7.13 3.12 -10.42
CA LYS A 63 -8.54 2.92 -10.77
C LYS A 63 -8.69 2.49 -12.22
N VAL A 64 -9.65 1.62 -12.48
CA VAL A 64 -10.14 1.28 -13.83
C VAL A 64 -11.62 1.60 -13.85
N ASN A 65 -12.06 2.46 -14.78
CA ASN A 65 -13.44 2.97 -14.81
C ASN A 65 -13.90 3.52 -13.45
N ASP A 66 -13.05 4.31 -12.81
CA ASP A 66 -13.25 4.89 -11.46
C ASP A 66 -13.39 3.90 -10.29
N VAL A 67 -13.29 2.60 -10.55
CA VAL A 67 -13.25 1.56 -9.51
C VAL A 67 -11.80 1.38 -9.03
N PRO A 68 -11.51 1.49 -7.71
CA PRO A 68 -10.19 1.18 -7.17
C PRO A 68 -9.85 -0.30 -7.36
N VAL A 69 -8.77 -0.56 -8.07
CA VAL A 69 -8.26 -1.93 -8.33
C VAL A 69 -6.88 -2.16 -7.74
N GLY A 70 -6.24 -1.12 -7.20
CA GLY A 70 -4.85 -1.23 -6.80
C GLY A 70 -4.27 0.01 -6.15
N SER A 71 -2.97 -0.03 -5.90
CA SER A 71 -2.21 1.12 -5.39
C SER A 71 -0.82 1.21 -5.99
N VAL A 72 -0.27 2.43 -5.99
CA VAL A 72 1.10 2.69 -6.41
C VAL A 72 2.06 2.27 -5.30
N THR A 73 2.99 1.40 -5.62
CA THR A 73 3.96 0.84 -4.67
C THR A 73 5.30 1.58 -4.73
N THR A 74 5.77 1.92 -5.92
CA THR A 74 7.07 2.59 -6.11
C THR A 74 7.04 3.52 -7.30
N ILE A 75 7.63 4.71 -7.13
CA ILE A 75 7.87 5.67 -8.20
C ILE A 75 9.38 5.77 -8.42
N ALA A 76 9.83 5.53 -9.65
CA ALA A 76 11.22 5.68 -10.06
C ALA A 76 11.34 6.80 -11.10
N VAL A 77 12.27 7.73 -10.85
CA VAL A 77 12.53 8.91 -11.68
C VAL A 77 13.99 8.89 -12.10
N ASP A 78 14.28 9.02 -13.40
CA ASP A 78 15.64 9.19 -13.88
C ASP A 78 16.16 10.59 -13.51
N PRO A 79 17.22 10.71 -12.69
CA PRO A 79 17.78 11.99 -12.26
C PRO A 79 18.47 12.79 -13.39
N HIS A 80 18.67 12.21 -14.57
CA HIS A 80 19.36 12.82 -15.70
C HIS A 80 18.45 13.20 -16.87
N SER A 81 17.16 12.87 -16.80
CA SER A 81 16.19 13.15 -17.85
C SER A 81 15.21 14.26 -17.48
N TRP A 82 14.98 15.18 -18.40
CA TRP A 82 13.88 16.17 -18.38
C TRP A 82 12.66 15.68 -19.18
N VAL A 83 12.79 14.53 -19.85
CA VAL A 83 11.73 13.81 -20.56
C VAL A 83 11.40 12.59 -19.72
N ALA A 84 10.33 12.73 -18.96
CA ALA A 84 9.89 11.81 -17.95
C ALA A 84 9.40 10.49 -18.57
N GLU A 85 10.29 9.52 -18.76
CA GLU A 85 9.89 8.12 -18.68
C GLU A 85 10.04 7.75 -17.19
N HIS A 86 8.91 7.79 -16.47
CA HIS A 86 8.88 7.48 -15.05
C HIS A 86 8.18 6.14 -14.85
N GLY A 87 8.93 5.16 -14.34
CA GLY A 87 8.41 3.86 -14.01
C GLY A 87 7.62 3.92 -12.71
N VAL A 88 6.32 3.64 -12.79
CA VAL A 88 5.44 3.49 -11.65
C VAL A 88 5.07 2.03 -11.51
N ARG A 89 5.43 1.44 -10.37
CA ARG A 89 5.00 0.10 -10.01
C ARG A 89 3.65 0.16 -9.33
N VAL A 90 2.69 -0.56 -9.88
CA VAL A 90 1.32 -0.67 -9.38
C VAL A 90 1.05 -2.10 -8.96
N THR A 91 0.40 -2.28 -7.82
CA THR A 91 -0.13 -3.56 -7.36
C THR A 91 -1.63 -3.60 -7.61
N ILE A 92 -2.12 -4.61 -8.33
CA ILE A 92 -3.52 -4.73 -8.74
C ILE A 92 -4.17 -5.98 -8.13
N LEU A 93 -5.33 -5.81 -7.51
CA LEU A 93 -6.28 -6.88 -7.22
C LEU A 93 -7.19 -7.10 -8.42
N ASP A 94 -7.09 -8.26 -9.03
CA ASP A 94 -7.98 -8.73 -10.10
C ASP A 94 -8.87 -9.86 -9.57
N ASP A 95 -9.79 -9.50 -8.66
CA ASP A 95 -10.82 -10.42 -8.16
C ASP A 95 -12.13 -10.20 -8.92
N PRO A 96 -12.62 -11.18 -9.71
CA PRO A 96 -13.86 -11.05 -10.46
C PRO A 96 -15.08 -10.82 -9.55
N ARG A 97 -15.04 -11.20 -8.27
CA ARG A 97 -16.12 -10.92 -7.30
C ARG A 97 -16.21 -9.43 -6.99
N CYS A 98 -15.08 -8.75 -6.80
CA CYS A 98 -15.04 -7.32 -6.56
C CYS A 98 -15.46 -6.54 -7.80
N VAL A 99 -15.00 -6.97 -8.98
CA VAL A 99 -15.39 -6.38 -10.27
C VAL A 99 -16.91 -6.49 -10.47
N ASN A 100 -17.47 -7.70 -10.37
CA ASN A 100 -18.91 -7.91 -10.55
C ASN A 100 -19.76 -7.12 -9.54
N LEU A 101 -19.32 -7.04 -8.28
CA LEU A 101 -20.02 -6.27 -7.24
C LEU A 101 -20.09 -4.78 -7.61
N MET A 102 -18.99 -4.21 -8.11
CA MET A 102 -18.94 -2.81 -8.51
C MET A 102 -19.73 -2.57 -9.80
N GLU A 103 -19.63 -3.45 -10.80
CA GLU A 103 -20.43 -3.37 -12.03
C GLU A 103 -21.94 -3.38 -11.75
N GLU A 104 -22.40 -4.29 -10.87
CA GLU A 104 -23.79 -4.36 -10.46
C GLU A 104 -24.24 -3.09 -9.72
N PHE A 105 -23.39 -2.54 -8.84
CA PHE A 105 -23.68 -1.30 -8.12
C PHE A 105 -23.81 -0.10 -9.06
N ILE A 106 -22.87 0.07 -9.99
CA ILE A 106 -22.86 1.17 -10.98
C ILE A 106 -24.11 1.09 -11.86
N ALA A 107 -24.46 -0.11 -12.34
CA ALA A 107 -25.65 -0.32 -13.16
C ALA A 107 -26.95 -0.06 -12.38
N ALA A 108 -27.00 -0.43 -11.10
CA ALA A 108 -28.19 -0.26 -10.27
C ALA A 108 -28.37 1.18 -9.76
N ARG A 109 -27.29 1.96 -9.57
CA ARG A 109 -27.32 3.29 -8.96
C ARG A 109 -26.39 4.30 -9.66
N PRO A 110 -26.60 4.60 -10.95
CA PRO A 110 -25.74 5.50 -11.72
C PRO A 110 -25.67 6.92 -11.13
N GLU A 111 -26.76 7.41 -10.53
CA GLU A 111 -26.81 8.75 -9.94
C GLU A 111 -25.85 8.91 -8.74
N LEU A 112 -25.77 7.88 -7.90
CA LEU A 112 -24.88 7.87 -6.74
C LEU A 112 -23.43 7.67 -7.15
N TRP A 113 -23.20 6.85 -8.18
CA TRP A 113 -21.87 6.67 -8.74
C TRP A 113 -21.35 7.98 -9.33
N ASN A 114 -22.15 8.66 -10.15
CA ASN A 114 -21.77 9.92 -10.79
C ASN A 114 -21.47 11.03 -9.77
N GLU A 115 -22.17 11.04 -8.63
CA GLU A 115 -21.88 11.97 -7.53
C GLU A 115 -20.52 11.70 -6.88
N ASP A 116 -20.17 10.43 -6.62
CA ASP A 116 -18.89 10.04 -6.00
C ASP A 116 -17.68 10.30 -6.91
N ILE A 117 -17.85 10.14 -8.23
CA ILE A 117 -16.77 10.34 -9.23
C ILE A 117 -16.73 11.76 -9.83
N GLY A 118 -17.75 12.59 -9.56
CA GLY A 118 -17.80 14.00 -9.97
C GLY A 118 -18.08 14.25 -11.46
N VAL A 119 -18.92 13.43 -12.10
CA VAL A 119 -19.36 13.58 -13.51
C VAL A 119 -20.80 14.06 -13.65
#